data_AF-A0A1S9D4C7-F1
#
_entry.id   AF-A0A1S9D4C7-F1
#
_cell.length_a   1.000
_cell.length_b   1.000
_cell.length_c   1.000
_cell.angle_alpha   90.00
_cell.angle_beta   90.00
_cell.angle_gamma   90.00
#
_symmetry.space_group_name_H-M   'P 1'
#
loop_
_entity.id
_entity.type
_entity.pdbx_description
1 polymer ?
#
loop_
_entity_poly.entity_id
_entity_poly.type
_entity_poly.pdbx_seq_one_letter_code
_entity_poly.pdbx_strand_id
1 'polypeptide(L)'
;MYDLKDVPSKGKGLVATRSIPHGTRILCEEAIIHIPHSHNQWGSKKLQSYVREQVNALTEQQRQAFLSLHNIYPYKNPMEQYVGIIRTNALPIENGETGGGIFLEASRINHACDNNAQKSWNENIKRHTVHALRNINEGEEITIYYLAAHTTRKARQEALRAKFKFSCSCRLCSLPAEQTQRIDEILEEIARLDRLVRQRGLEGILSSPLRTLRCLDREIQLYDMTGADDPGLSKVYLDAAQVAIAHGDLARGRIFAERAVQGWRISGGSDCQNVIEFESLSQKPSQLPLYGISMQWKTTVDEVPSALEPTEFEDWLWKREKSPPSGARADLRNCVIFPTFNGLPDEGGVDLDFYTGPESPYQHWCFLAEIVDFDFLTPSTLGDKRR
;
A
#
# COMPACT_ATOMS: atom_id res chain seq x y z
N MET A 1 23.58 10.10 -15.47
CA MET A 1 22.60 10.58 -14.47
C MET A 1 23.04 10.21 -13.07
N TYR A 2 23.73 9.09 -12.93
CA TYR A 2 24.34 8.61 -11.70
C TYR A 2 25.71 8.00 -12.03
N ASP A 3 26.53 7.80 -11.01
CA ASP A 3 27.77 7.01 -11.06
C ASP A 3 27.74 5.95 -9.95
N LEU A 4 28.42 4.82 -10.19
CA LEU A 4 28.70 3.82 -9.16
C LEU A 4 29.85 4.31 -8.26
N LYS A 5 29.60 4.50 -6.97
CA LYS A 5 30.59 4.98 -6.00
C LYS A 5 30.69 4.05 -4.79
N ASP A 6 31.82 4.10 -4.11
CA ASP A 6 31.93 3.51 -2.77
C ASP A 6 31.16 4.40 -1.77
N VAL A 7 30.20 3.79 -1.09
CA VAL A 7 29.35 4.41 -0.07
C VAL A 7 29.79 3.89 1.29
N PRO A 8 30.19 4.78 2.23
CA PRO A 8 30.60 4.37 3.57
C PRO A 8 29.60 3.41 4.21
N SER A 9 30.11 2.32 4.78
CA SER A 9 29.35 1.23 5.43
C SER A 9 28.32 0.47 4.58
N LYS A 10 28.14 0.81 3.30
CA LYS A 10 27.20 0.13 2.38
C LYS A 10 27.88 -0.55 1.17
N GLY A 11 29.19 -0.41 1.02
CA GLY A 11 29.90 -0.98 -0.13
C GLY A 11 29.75 -0.09 -1.35
N LYS A 12 29.23 -0.59 -2.47
CA LYS A 12 29.00 0.22 -3.67
C LYS A 12 27.54 0.65 -3.76
N GLY A 13 27.28 1.84 -4.30
CA GLY A 13 25.94 2.39 -4.50
C GLY A 13 25.89 3.32 -5.69
N LEU A 14 24.68 3.58 -6.21
CA LEU A 14 24.47 4.57 -7.27
C LEU A 14 24.26 5.95 -6.64
N VAL A 15 25.04 6.94 -7.08
CA VAL A 15 24.98 8.32 -6.59
C VAL A 15 24.65 9.25 -7.76
N ALA A 16 23.66 10.12 -7.58
CA ALA A 16 23.25 11.05 -8.62
C ALA A 16 24.40 12.01 -8.99
N THR A 17 24.63 12.20 -10.30
CA THR A 17 25.65 13.12 -10.85
C THR A 17 25.07 14.47 -11.28
N ARG A 18 23.75 14.62 -11.13
CA ARG A 18 22.96 15.83 -11.37
C ARG A 18 21.62 15.67 -10.66
N SER A 19 20.85 16.76 -10.53
CA SER A 19 19.47 16.65 -10.04
C SER A 19 18.63 15.74 -10.94
N ILE A 20 17.85 14.85 -10.33
CA ILE A 20 16.92 13.92 -10.98
C ILE A 20 15.50 14.32 -10.58
N PRO A 21 14.67 14.79 -11.54
CA PRO A 21 13.29 15.15 -11.25
C PRO A 21 12.43 13.96 -10.82
N HIS A 22 11.42 14.23 -10.01
CA HIS A 22 10.35 13.31 -9.64
C HIS A 22 9.72 12.61 -10.87
N GLY A 23 9.47 11.30 -10.77
CA GLY A 23 8.89 10.48 -11.85
C GLY A 23 9.88 10.06 -12.95
N THR A 24 11.13 10.51 -12.90
CA THR A 24 12.16 10.14 -13.91
C THR A 24 12.48 8.66 -13.84
N ARG A 25 12.47 7.97 -15.00
CA ARG A 25 13.05 6.63 -15.15
C ARG A 25 14.58 6.71 -15.08
N ILE A 26 15.14 6.25 -13.96
CA ILE A 26 16.58 6.23 -13.69
C ILE A 26 17.24 5.04 -14.39
N LEU A 27 16.65 3.85 -14.29
CA LEU A 27 17.14 2.61 -14.89
C LEU A 27 16.06 1.90 -15.72
N CYS A 28 16.53 1.19 -16.74
CA CYS A 28 15.76 0.24 -17.54
C CYS A 28 16.71 -0.88 -18.00
N GLU A 29 16.69 -2.03 -17.33
CA GLU A 29 17.74 -3.04 -17.45
C GLU A 29 17.17 -4.44 -17.79
N GLU A 30 17.87 -5.21 -18.63
CA GLU A 30 17.59 -6.64 -18.81
C GLU A 30 18.18 -7.46 -17.67
N ALA A 31 17.55 -8.59 -17.38
CA ALA A 31 18.21 -9.58 -16.54
C ALA A 31 19.32 -10.24 -17.35
N ILE A 32 20.52 -10.35 -16.77
CA ILE A 32 21.61 -11.15 -17.34
C ILE A 32 21.52 -12.63 -16.92
N ILE A 33 20.79 -12.90 -15.84
CA ILE A 33 20.50 -14.23 -15.31
C ILE A 33 19.04 -14.21 -14.87
N HIS A 34 18.25 -15.18 -15.33
CA HIS A 34 16.88 -15.42 -14.89
C HIS A 34 16.84 -16.54 -13.84
N ILE A 35 15.84 -16.53 -12.97
CA ILE A 35 15.63 -17.50 -11.89
C ILE A 35 14.14 -17.86 -11.89
N PRO A 36 13.77 -19.06 -12.36
CA PRO A 36 12.37 -19.45 -12.49
C PRO A 36 11.73 -19.73 -11.12
N HIS A 37 10.42 -19.50 -11.07
CA HIS A 37 9.61 -19.70 -9.87
C HIS A 37 9.69 -21.10 -9.26
N SER A 38 9.73 -22.14 -10.10
CA SER A 38 9.74 -23.54 -9.68
C SER A 38 11.04 -24.00 -8.99
N HIS A 39 12.01 -23.09 -8.81
CA HIS A 39 13.35 -23.40 -8.33
C HIS A 39 13.77 -22.70 -7.02
N ASN A 40 12.82 -22.22 -6.20
CA ASN A 40 13.11 -21.70 -4.84
C ASN A 40 13.81 -22.70 -3.88
N GLN A 41 14.11 -23.91 -4.35
CA GLN A 41 15.07 -24.83 -3.75
C GLN A 41 16.50 -24.44 -4.14
N TRP A 42 17.07 -23.45 -3.45
CA TRP A 42 18.44 -22.94 -3.66
C TRP A 42 19.55 -24.02 -3.63
N GLY A 43 19.28 -25.17 -2.99
CA GLY A 43 20.19 -26.33 -2.93
C GLY A 43 19.95 -27.39 -4.02
N SER A 44 18.95 -27.25 -4.88
CA SER A 44 18.63 -28.27 -5.87
C SER A 44 19.67 -28.32 -7.00
N LYS A 45 20.07 -29.53 -7.41
CA LYS A 45 21.00 -29.73 -8.55
C LYS A 45 20.46 -29.08 -9.83
N LYS A 46 19.14 -29.06 -10.01
CA LYS A 46 18.48 -28.51 -11.19
C LYS A 46 18.67 -26.99 -11.29
N LEU A 47 18.48 -26.25 -10.18
CA LEU A 47 18.79 -24.82 -10.14
C LEU A 47 20.28 -24.57 -10.38
N GLN A 48 21.16 -25.34 -9.74
CA GLN A 48 22.60 -25.17 -9.89
C GLN A 48 23.06 -25.36 -11.34
N SER A 49 22.57 -26.39 -12.04
CA SER A 49 22.87 -26.58 -13.47
C SER A 49 22.39 -25.40 -14.32
N TYR A 50 21.15 -24.95 -14.10
CA TYR A 50 20.55 -23.84 -14.82
C TYR A 50 21.30 -22.51 -14.60
N VAL A 51 21.70 -22.21 -13.35
CA VAL A 51 22.55 -21.06 -13.04
C VAL A 51 23.90 -21.16 -13.72
N ARG A 52 24.53 -22.35 -13.69
CA ARG A 52 25.83 -22.58 -14.32
C ARG A 52 25.79 -22.32 -15.81
N GLU A 53 24.77 -22.82 -16.50
CA GLU A 53 24.57 -22.62 -17.94
C GLU A 53 24.48 -21.14 -18.29
N GLN A 54 23.64 -20.37 -17.57
CA GLN A 54 23.51 -18.93 -17.80
C GLN A 54 24.79 -18.16 -17.51
N VAL A 55 25.46 -18.43 -16.37
CA VAL A 55 26.75 -17.79 -16.04
C VAL A 55 27.81 -18.13 -17.10
N ASN A 56 27.79 -19.35 -17.65
CA ASN A 56 28.71 -19.76 -18.70
C ASN A 56 28.46 -19.06 -20.04
N ALA A 57 27.22 -18.67 -20.32
CA ALA A 57 26.83 -17.93 -21.51
C ALA A 57 27.14 -16.42 -21.42
N LEU A 58 27.47 -15.88 -20.24
CA LEU A 58 27.84 -14.49 -20.07
C LEU A 58 29.14 -14.15 -20.81
N THR A 59 29.20 -12.94 -21.37
CA THR A 59 30.45 -12.34 -21.83
C THR A 59 31.44 -12.19 -20.66
N GLU A 60 32.73 -12.08 -20.96
CA GLU A 60 33.76 -11.91 -19.91
C GLU A 60 33.48 -10.67 -19.05
N GLN A 61 33.08 -9.55 -19.67
CA GLN A 61 32.74 -8.33 -18.96
C GLN A 61 31.53 -8.51 -18.03
N GLN A 62 30.45 -9.14 -18.52
CA GLN A 62 29.26 -9.42 -17.69
C GLN A 62 29.58 -10.38 -16.55
N ARG A 63 30.41 -11.40 -16.81
CA ARG A 63 30.83 -12.36 -15.78
C ARG A 63 31.65 -11.66 -14.70
N GLN A 64 32.61 -10.82 -15.06
CA GLN A 64 33.39 -10.04 -14.09
C GLN A 64 32.49 -9.11 -13.28
N ALA A 65 31.55 -8.42 -13.93
CA ALA A 65 30.59 -7.56 -13.25
C ALA A 65 29.71 -8.36 -12.26
N PHE A 66 29.17 -9.49 -12.70
CA PHE A 66 28.39 -10.42 -11.86
C PHE A 66 29.19 -10.92 -10.65
N LEU A 67 30.43 -11.38 -10.86
CA LEU A 67 31.29 -11.89 -9.78
C LEU A 67 31.73 -10.79 -8.79
N SER A 68 31.64 -9.53 -9.19
CA SER A 68 31.93 -8.38 -8.33
C SER A 68 30.71 -7.86 -7.55
N LEU A 69 29.52 -8.45 -7.74
CA LEU A 69 28.35 -8.18 -6.90
C LEU A 69 28.59 -8.69 -5.48
N HIS A 70 27.87 -8.12 -4.51
CA HIS A 70 28.05 -8.48 -3.11
C HIS A 70 27.58 -9.92 -2.84
N ASN A 71 28.29 -10.67 -2.00
CA ASN A 71 27.87 -12.01 -1.59
C ASN A 71 27.98 -12.15 -0.08
N ILE A 72 26.83 -12.29 0.60
CA ILE A 72 26.79 -12.47 2.06
C ILE A 72 27.02 -13.92 2.50
N TYR A 73 27.06 -14.87 1.55
CA TYR A 73 27.18 -16.29 1.84
C TYR A 73 28.62 -16.77 1.66
N PRO A 74 29.18 -17.52 2.64
CA PRO A 74 30.48 -18.16 2.45
C PRO A 74 30.37 -19.22 1.34
N TYR A 75 31.46 -19.39 0.59
CA TYR A 75 31.52 -20.34 -0.52
C TYR A 75 32.89 -21.02 -0.59
N LYS A 76 32.91 -22.28 -1.01
CA LYS A 76 34.12 -23.11 -1.18
C LYS A 76 34.40 -23.46 -2.64
N ASN A 77 33.41 -23.28 -3.51
CA ASN A 77 33.50 -23.56 -4.94
C ASN A 77 32.71 -22.53 -5.75
N PRO A 78 32.93 -22.44 -7.08
CA PRO A 78 32.27 -21.45 -7.91
C PRO A 78 30.73 -21.53 -7.88
N MET A 79 30.13 -22.71 -7.75
CA MET A 79 28.66 -22.80 -7.73
C MET A 79 28.05 -22.24 -6.46
N GLU A 80 28.65 -22.52 -5.31
CA GLU A 80 28.25 -21.90 -4.04
C GLU A 80 28.40 -20.38 -4.11
N GLN A 81 29.45 -19.89 -4.78
CA GLN A 81 29.63 -18.45 -5.02
C GLN A 81 28.49 -17.87 -5.88
N TYR A 82 28.18 -18.50 -7.03
CA TYR A 82 27.16 -18.00 -7.95
C TYR A 82 25.78 -17.96 -7.28
N VAL A 83 25.40 -19.05 -6.60
CA VAL A 83 24.14 -19.12 -5.87
C VAL A 83 24.10 -18.09 -4.73
N GLY A 84 25.21 -17.90 -4.02
CA GLY A 84 25.33 -16.88 -2.97
C GLY A 84 25.13 -15.46 -3.50
N ILE A 85 25.81 -15.09 -4.59
CA ILE A 85 25.63 -13.80 -5.27
C ILE A 85 24.18 -13.63 -5.69
N ILE A 86 23.61 -14.62 -6.38
CA ILE A 86 22.24 -14.55 -6.88
C ILE A 86 21.25 -14.35 -5.73
N ARG A 87 21.36 -15.16 -4.68
CA ARG A 87 20.48 -15.08 -3.51
C ARG A 87 20.60 -13.74 -2.77
N THR A 88 21.76 -13.09 -2.84
CA THR A 88 22.00 -11.78 -2.23
C THR A 88 21.37 -10.64 -3.03
N ASN A 89 21.41 -10.73 -4.37
CA ASN A 89 21.19 -9.58 -5.26
C ASN A 89 19.97 -9.69 -6.18
N ALA A 90 19.33 -10.86 -6.25
CA ALA A 90 18.23 -11.09 -7.18
C ALA A 90 17.07 -10.12 -6.91
N LEU A 91 16.56 -9.52 -7.98
CA LEU A 91 15.40 -8.65 -7.96
C LEU A 91 14.21 -9.36 -8.64
N PRO A 92 12.96 -9.06 -8.25
CA PRO A 92 11.79 -9.69 -8.85
C PRO A 92 11.70 -9.43 -10.36
N ILE A 93 11.28 -10.46 -11.12
CA ILE A 93 11.02 -10.38 -12.57
C ILE A 93 9.58 -10.76 -12.95
N GLU A 94 8.70 -10.82 -11.96
CA GLU A 94 7.27 -11.10 -12.14
C GLU A 94 6.47 -10.40 -11.05
N ASN A 95 5.27 -9.94 -11.38
CA ASN A 95 4.30 -9.45 -10.41
C ASN A 95 3.76 -10.64 -9.58
N GLY A 96 4.37 -10.88 -8.43
CA GLY A 96 4.08 -12.04 -7.56
C GLY A 96 5.28 -12.61 -6.79
N GLU A 97 6.46 -11.98 -6.87
CA GLU A 97 7.69 -12.34 -6.13
C GLU A 97 8.16 -13.79 -6.34
N THR A 98 7.82 -14.32 -7.51
CA THR A 98 7.80 -15.75 -7.76
C THR A 98 9.08 -16.19 -8.48
N GLY A 99 9.48 -15.47 -9.54
CA GLY A 99 10.81 -15.54 -10.16
C GLY A 99 11.70 -14.34 -9.81
N GLY A 100 13.02 -14.49 -10.03
CA GLY A 100 14.00 -13.43 -9.82
C GLY A 100 14.98 -13.28 -10.97
N GLY A 101 15.75 -12.20 -10.99
CA GLY A 101 16.77 -11.95 -11.99
C GLY A 101 17.93 -11.13 -11.45
N ILE A 102 19.07 -11.22 -12.12
CA ILE A 102 20.25 -10.40 -11.81
C ILE A 102 20.39 -9.28 -12.82
N PHE A 103 20.57 -8.08 -12.29
CA PHE A 103 20.65 -6.82 -13.01
C PHE A 103 21.92 -6.12 -12.52
N LEU A 104 22.91 -5.94 -13.40
CA LEU A 104 24.25 -5.52 -13.01
C LEU A 104 24.26 -4.14 -12.32
N GLU A 105 23.44 -3.21 -12.80
CA GLU A 105 23.33 -1.86 -12.21
C GLU A 105 22.26 -1.83 -11.11
N ALA A 106 21.06 -2.36 -11.36
CA ALA A 106 19.98 -2.29 -10.37
C ALA A 106 20.31 -3.05 -9.07
N SER A 107 21.08 -4.15 -9.15
CA SER A 107 21.56 -4.87 -7.96
C SER A 107 22.62 -4.10 -7.14
N ARG A 108 23.11 -2.95 -7.62
CA ARG A 108 24.02 -2.05 -6.87
C ARG A 108 23.29 -1.01 -6.04
N ILE A 109 21.98 -0.84 -6.22
CA ILE A 109 21.24 0.20 -5.50
C ILE A 109 21.03 -0.23 -4.06
N ASN A 110 21.48 0.59 -3.12
CA ASN A 110 21.39 0.30 -1.70
C ASN A 110 19.98 0.50 -1.14
N HIS A 111 19.78 -0.04 0.07
CA HIS A 111 18.55 0.12 0.82
C HIS A 111 18.47 1.44 1.58
N ALA A 112 17.27 2.02 1.62
CA ALA A 112 16.82 2.92 2.67
C ALA A 112 15.36 2.60 3.02
N CYS A 113 14.96 2.80 4.29
CA CYS A 113 13.56 2.60 4.69
C CYS A 113 12.65 3.75 4.25
N ASP A 114 13.23 4.91 3.94
CA ASP A 114 12.63 6.09 3.32
C ASP A 114 13.24 6.34 1.93
N ASN A 115 13.26 5.28 1.12
CA ASN A 115 13.87 5.26 -0.21
C ASN A 115 13.35 6.39 -1.11
N ASN A 116 14.22 6.86 -2.01
CA ASN A 116 13.91 7.93 -2.96
C ASN A 116 13.62 7.43 -4.38
N ALA A 117 13.74 6.12 -4.62
CA ALA A 117 13.37 5.50 -5.88
C ALA A 117 12.60 4.20 -5.69
N GLN A 118 11.69 3.91 -6.63
CA GLN A 118 10.91 2.68 -6.68
C GLN A 118 11.48 1.74 -7.72
N LYS A 119 11.66 0.48 -7.33
CA LYS A 119 12.01 -0.62 -8.23
C LYS A 119 10.75 -1.33 -8.72
N SER A 120 10.68 -1.68 -9.99
CA SER A 120 9.53 -2.39 -10.56
C SER A 120 9.96 -3.28 -11.73
N TRP A 121 9.31 -4.43 -11.87
CA TRP A 121 9.39 -5.20 -13.11
C TRP A 121 8.32 -4.73 -14.09
N ASN A 122 8.74 -4.24 -15.25
CA ASN A 122 7.81 -3.85 -16.29
C ASN A 122 7.53 -5.04 -17.20
N GLU A 123 6.33 -5.61 -17.07
CA GLU A 123 5.89 -6.78 -17.84
C GLU A 123 5.75 -6.53 -19.35
N ASN A 124 5.53 -5.28 -19.78
CA ASN A 124 5.29 -4.97 -21.19
C ASN A 124 6.59 -4.91 -21.99
N ILE A 125 7.65 -4.38 -21.39
CA ILE A 125 8.98 -4.29 -22.03
C ILE A 125 9.95 -5.37 -21.53
N LYS A 126 9.54 -6.18 -20.54
CA LYS A 126 10.36 -7.23 -19.90
C LYS A 126 11.69 -6.70 -19.38
N ARG A 127 11.65 -5.59 -18.63
CA ARG A 127 12.82 -4.92 -18.05
C ARG A 127 12.58 -4.59 -16.58
N HIS A 128 13.65 -4.62 -15.80
CA HIS A 128 13.64 -4.01 -14.47
C HIS A 128 13.80 -2.51 -14.61
N THR A 129 12.94 -1.75 -13.94
CA THR A 129 12.91 -0.31 -14.01
C THR A 129 13.05 0.30 -12.62
N VAL A 130 13.69 1.46 -12.56
CA VAL A 130 13.81 2.24 -11.32
C VAL A 130 13.36 3.66 -11.61
N HIS A 131 12.38 4.17 -10.87
CA HIS A 131 11.84 5.52 -11.03
C HIS A 131 12.01 6.35 -9.77
N ALA A 132 12.29 7.64 -9.91
CA ALA A 132 12.42 8.56 -8.79
C ALA A 132 11.05 8.83 -8.15
N LEU A 133 10.92 8.58 -6.84
CA LEU A 133 9.71 8.86 -6.04
C LEU A 133 9.64 10.31 -5.57
N ARG A 134 10.74 11.04 -5.66
CA ARG A 134 10.81 12.49 -5.41
C ARG A 134 11.98 13.08 -6.19
N ASN A 135 12.15 14.40 -6.12
CA ASN A 135 13.39 15.01 -6.61
C ASN A 135 14.59 14.44 -5.82
N ILE A 136 15.63 14.02 -6.55
CA ILE A 136 16.90 13.53 -5.99
C ILE A 136 17.97 14.57 -6.34
N ASN A 137 18.69 15.07 -5.35
CA ASN A 137 19.69 16.10 -5.55
C ASN A 137 20.99 15.53 -6.13
N GLU A 138 21.80 16.36 -6.78
CA GLU A 138 23.16 15.98 -7.15
C GLU A 138 23.96 15.57 -5.91
N GLY A 139 24.70 14.47 -6.01
CA GLY A 139 25.46 13.88 -4.90
C GLY A 139 24.63 13.03 -3.93
N GLU A 140 23.31 13.00 -4.06
CA GLU A 140 22.45 12.14 -3.24
C GLU A 140 22.51 10.68 -3.73
N GLU A 141 22.56 9.74 -2.78
CA GLU A 141 22.49 8.29 -3.08
C GLU A 141 21.08 7.91 -3.55
N ILE A 142 21.01 7.17 -4.66
CA ILE A 142 19.76 6.57 -5.14
C ILE A 142 19.55 5.29 -4.32
N THR A 143 18.38 5.16 -3.71
CA THR A 143 18.05 4.05 -2.80
C THR A 143 16.68 3.46 -3.11
N ILE A 144 16.53 2.16 -2.84
CA ILE A 144 15.27 1.41 -3.03
C ILE A 144 14.86 0.70 -1.74
N TYR A 145 13.58 0.35 -1.62
CA TYR A 145 13.11 -0.48 -0.52
C TYR A 145 13.41 -1.96 -0.81
N TYR A 146 14.07 -2.68 0.12
CA TYR A 146 14.45 -4.09 -0.08
C TYR A 146 13.41 -5.09 0.44
N LEU A 147 12.57 -4.67 1.38
CA LEU A 147 11.61 -5.55 2.02
C LEU A 147 10.29 -5.55 1.25
N ALA A 148 9.42 -6.51 1.53
CA ALA A 148 8.12 -6.63 0.87
C ALA A 148 7.05 -5.71 1.48
N ALA A 149 7.20 -5.32 2.75
CA ALA A 149 6.24 -4.49 3.46
C ALA A 149 6.93 -3.46 4.34
N HIS A 150 6.30 -2.31 4.49
CA HIS A 150 6.65 -1.29 5.48
C HIS A 150 6.07 -1.72 6.84
N THR A 151 6.95 -2.03 7.78
CA THR A 151 6.61 -2.49 9.14
C THR A 151 7.37 -1.66 10.16
N THR A 152 7.25 -1.94 11.46
CA THR A 152 7.96 -1.20 12.51
C THR A 152 9.48 -1.15 12.33
N ARG A 153 10.16 -0.15 12.89
CA ARG A 153 11.63 -0.04 12.85
C ARG A 153 12.29 -1.34 13.32
N LYS A 154 11.79 -1.94 14.41
CA LYS A 154 12.32 -3.20 14.94
C LYS A 154 12.20 -4.32 13.91
N ALA A 155 11.02 -4.51 13.34
CA ALA A 155 10.77 -5.56 12.34
C ALA A 155 11.62 -5.35 11.08
N ARG A 156 11.73 -4.11 10.57
CA ARG A 156 12.61 -3.78 9.42
C ARG A 156 14.07 -4.12 9.73
N GLN A 157 14.58 -3.73 10.91
CA GLN A 157 15.96 -4.02 11.32
C GLN A 157 16.23 -5.52 11.49
N GLU A 158 15.29 -6.28 12.05
CA GLU A 158 15.41 -7.74 12.17
C GLU A 158 15.41 -8.41 10.79
N ALA A 159 14.51 -8.00 9.89
CA ALA A 159 14.44 -8.53 8.54
C ALA A 159 15.73 -8.26 7.74
N LEU A 160 16.27 -7.04 7.83
CA LEU A 160 17.52 -6.67 7.15
C LEU A 160 18.73 -7.41 7.72
N ARG A 161 18.83 -7.56 9.05
CA ARG A 161 19.88 -8.37 9.68
C ARG A 161 19.77 -9.85 9.31
N ALA A 162 18.55 -10.39 9.24
CA ALA A 162 18.33 -11.78 8.88
C ALA A 162 18.69 -12.06 7.41
N LYS A 163 18.17 -11.24 6.49
CA LYS A 163 18.26 -11.46 5.04
C LYS A 163 19.54 -10.91 4.41
N PHE A 164 20.02 -9.74 4.85
CA PHE A 164 21.09 -8.98 4.21
C PHE A 164 22.31 -8.72 5.11
N LYS A 165 22.28 -9.16 6.37
CA LYS A 165 23.41 -9.10 7.32
C LYS A 165 23.91 -7.68 7.63
N PHE A 166 23.05 -6.67 7.56
CA PHE A 166 23.37 -5.30 7.97
C PHE A 166 22.27 -4.69 8.86
N SER A 167 22.64 -3.62 9.58
CA SER A 167 21.70 -2.76 10.33
C SER A 167 21.50 -1.45 9.58
N CYS A 168 20.25 -1.04 9.36
CA CYS A 168 19.95 0.15 8.58
C CYS A 168 20.20 1.42 9.39
N SER A 169 20.89 2.39 8.80
CA SER A 169 21.18 3.71 9.38
C SER A 169 20.58 4.86 8.56
N CYS A 170 19.57 4.58 7.71
CA CYS A 170 18.85 5.63 6.98
C CYS A 170 18.23 6.67 7.93
N ARG A 171 17.79 7.81 7.38
CA ARG A 171 17.18 8.89 8.17
C ARG A 171 16.03 8.36 9.02
N LEU A 172 15.12 7.56 8.44
CA LEU A 172 13.99 6.99 9.16
C LEU A 172 14.41 6.08 10.33
N CYS A 173 15.45 5.25 10.15
CA CYS A 173 15.97 4.38 11.21
C CYS A 173 16.87 5.10 12.22
N SER A 174 17.24 6.34 11.95
CA SER A 174 18.09 7.17 12.82
C SER A 174 17.28 8.18 13.64
N LEU A 175 15.95 8.21 13.48
CA LEU A 175 15.08 9.09 14.25
C LEU A 175 15.13 8.78 15.77
N PRO A 176 14.86 9.79 16.62
CA PRO A 176 14.66 9.60 18.05
C PRO A 176 13.56 8.57 18.36
N ALA A 177 13.59 8.01 19.57
CA ALA A 177 12.67 6.94 19.98
C ALA A 177 11.19 7.37 19.89
N GLU A 178 10.85 8.58 20.35
CA GLU A 178 9.49 9.10 20.32
C GLU A 178 8.96 9.26 18.88
N GLN A 179 9.77 9.83 17.98
CA GLN A 179 9.39 9.97 16.57
C GLN A 179 9.30 8.62 15.86
N THR A 180 10.20 7.69 16.19
CA THR A 180 10.14 6.31 15.70
C THR A 180 8.83 5.66 16.11
N GLN A 181 8.46 5.76 17.39
CA GLN A 181 7.24 5.16 17.92
C GLN A 181 6.01 5.69 17.20
N ARG A 182 5.91 7.01 17.01
CA ARG A 182 4.80 7.62 16.29
C ARG A 182 4.68 7.13 14.85
N ILE A 183 5.80 6.96 14.15
CA ILE A 183 5.78 6.43 12.77
C ILE A 183 5.42 4.95 12.77
N ASP A 184 5.93 4.17 13.72
CA ASP A 184 5.60 2.75 13.84
C ASP A 184 4.09 2.56 14.10
N GLU A 185 3.49 3.37 14.98
CA GLU A 185 2.03 3.40 15.21
C GLU A 185 1.24 3.74 13.94
N ILE A 186 1.70 4.72 13.15
CA ILE A 186 1.09 5.08 11.87
C ILE A 186 1.15 3.91 10.87
N LEU A 187 2.32 3.29 10.71
CA LEU A 187 2.51 2.18 9.77
C LEU A 187 1.72 0.92 10.18
N GLU A 188 1.62 0.64 11.48
CA GLU A 188 0.80 -0.45 12.00
C GLU A 188 -0.69 -0.22 11.73
N GLU A 189 -1.15 1.02 11.87
CA GLU A 189 -2.53 1.39 11.57
C GLU A 189 -2.85 1.29 10.08
N ILE A 190 -1.97 1.80 9.20
CA ILE A 190 -2.09 1.60 7.74
C ILE A 190 -2.20 0.10 7.43
N ALA A 191 -1.31 -0.72 7.98
CA ALA A 191 -1.32 -2.16 7.74
C ALA A 191 -2.58 -2.84 8.28
N ARG A 192 -3.16 -2.34 9.38
CA ARG A 192 -4.42 -2.83 9.95
C ARG A 192 -5.61 -2.50 9.04
N LEU A 193 -5.70 -1.25 8.57
CA LEU A 193 -6.76 -0.80 7.67
C LEU A 193 -6.71 -1.54 6.34
N ASP A 194 -5.54 -1.68 5.73
CA ASP A 194 -5.39 -2.39 4.46
C ASP A 194 -5.78 -3.88 4.61
N ARG A 195 -5.42 -4.52 5.73
CA ARG A 195 -5.91 -5.89 6.03
C ARG A 195 -7.43 -5.93 6.16
N LEU A 196 -8.04 -4.97 6.84
CA LEU A 196 -9.49 -4.93 7.03
C LEU A 196 -10.23 -4.78 5.69
N VAL A 197 -9.79 -3.84 4.84
CA VAL A 197 -10.35 -3.63 3.50
C VAL A 197 -10.20 -4.90 2.66
N ARG A 198 -9.00 -5.49 2.63
CA ARG A 198 -8.75 -6.74 1.88
C ARG A 198 -9.59 -7.91 2.36
N GLN A 199 -9.73 -8.10 3.67
CA GLN A 199 -10.49 -9.20 4.26
C GLN A 199 -11.99 -9.12 3.91
N ARG A 200 -12.55 -7.91 3.93
CA ARG A 200 -13.96 -7.71 3.55
C ARG A 200 -14.17 -7.79 2.05
N GLY A 201 -13.18 -7.40 1.25
CA GLY A 201 -13.20 -7.49 -0.20
C GLY A 201 -14.49 -6.92 -0.80
N LEU A 202 -15.11 -7.68 -1.72
CA LEU A 202 -16.34 -7.26 -2.40
C LEU A 202 -17.52 -7.08 -1.45
N GLU A 203 -17.61 -7.88 -0.38
CA GLU A 203 -18.67 -7.73 0.62
C GLU A 203 -18.57 -6.37 1.33
N GLY A 204 -17.36 -5.95 1.71
CA GLY A 204 -17.13 -4.63 2.30
C GLY A 204 -17.46 -3.49 1.35
N ILE A 205 -17.13 -3.65 0.07
CA ILE A 205 -17.49 -2.69 -0.97
C ILE A 205 -19.02 -2.54 -1.03
N LEU A 206 -19.77 -3.63 -1.13
CA LEU A 206 -21.21 -3.58 -1.41
C LEU A 206 -22.09 -3.32 -0.18
N SER A 207 -21.76 -3.94 0.95
CA SER A 207 -22.60 -3.94 2.16
C SER A 207 -22.29 -2.75 3.08
N SER A 208 -21.08 -2.19 3.03
CA SER A 208 -20.67 -1.08 3.90
C SER A 208 -19.76 -0.07 3.20
N PRO A 209 -20.19 0.53 2.08
CA PRO A 209 -19.32 1.32 1.20
C PRO A 209 -18.78 2.58 1.85
N LEU A 210 -19.59 3.30 2.63
CA LEU A 210 -19.11 4.51 3.33
C LEU A 210 -18.04 4.16 4.37
N ARG A 211 -18.19 3.04 5.06
CA ARG A 211 -17.20 2.54 6.02
C ARG A 211 -15.89 2.15 5.35
N THR A 212 -15.98 1.43 4.23
CA THR A 212 -14.81 1.07 3.42
C THR A 212 -14.11 2.34 2.91
N LEU A 213 -14.87 3.32 2.41
CA LEU A 213 -14.31 4.60 1.95
C LEU A 213 -13.65 5.39 3.08
N ARG A 214 -14.20 5.39 4.29
CA ARG A 214 -13.60 6.02 5.49
C ARG A 214 -12.29 5.35 5.89
N CYS A 215 -12.20 4.02 5.80
CA CYS A 215 -10.94 3.30 6.05
C CYS A 215 -9.86 3.73 5.05
N LEU A 216 -10.21 3.81 3.76
CA LEU A 216 -9.30 4.23 2.69
C LEU A 216 -8.88 5.71 2.83
N ASP A 217 -9.81 6.61 3.18
CA ASP A 217 -9.50 8.02 3.49
C ASP A 217 -8.50 8.11 4.65
N ARG A 218 -8.73 7.30 5.71
CA ARG A 218 -7.83 7.26 6.85
C ARG A 218 -6.43 6.77 6.47
N GLU A 219 -6.32 5.78 5.59
CA GLU A 219 -5.03 5.34 5.06
C GLU A 219 -4.30 6.48 4.33
N ILE A 220 -4.98 7.21 3.44
CA ILE A 220 -4.39 8.37 2.73
C ILE A 220 -3.87 9.43 3.71
N GLN A 221 -4.68 9.81 4.70
CA GLN A 221 -4.28 10.80 5.71
C GLN A 221 -3.05 10.33 6.50
N LEU A 222 -2.96 9.03 6.81
CA LEU A 222 -1.82 8.45 7.51
C LEU A 222 -0.55 8.47 6.65
N TYR A 223 -0.65 8.18 5.35
CA TYR A 223 0.47 8.31 4.43
C TYR A 223 0.96 9.76 4.33
N ASP A 224 0.05 10.73 4.20
CA ASP A 224 0.39 12.16 4.14
C ASP A 224 1.19 12.60 5.39
N MET A 225 0.85 12.08 6.57
CA MET A 225 1.58 12.34 7.81
C MET A 225 3.01 11.81 7.81
N THR A 226 3.31 10.75 7.03
CA THR A 226 4.68 10.22 6.88
C THR A 226 5.50 10.98 5.85
N GLY A 227 4.87 11.77 4.98
CA GLY A 227 5.50 12.53 3.91
C GLY A 227 6.20 11.66 2.86
N ALA A 228 5.77 10.40 2.72
CA ALA A 228 6.33 9.46 1.77
C ALA A 228 5.39 9.30 0.58
N ASP A 229 5.90 9.57 -0.63
CA ASP A 229 5.28 9.14 -1.89
C ASP A 229 5.38 7.61 -2.00
N ASP A 230 4.54 6.92 -1.21
CA ASP A 230 4.51 5.47 -1.13
C ASP A 230 3.79 4.90 -2.36
N PRO A 231 4.39 3.93 -3.09
CA PRO A 231 3.73 3.27 -4.22
C PRO A 231 2.35 2.67 -3.87
N GLY A 232 2.14 2.30 -2.61
CA GLY A 232 0.88 1.78 -2.07
C GLY A 232 -0.29 2.74 -2.17
N LEU A 233 -0.06 4.06 -2.19
CA LEU A 233 -1.10 5.08 -2.36
C LEU A 233 -1.95 4.85 -3.60
N SER A 234 -1.33 4.43 -4.70
CA SER A 234 -2.02 4.19 -5.97
C SER A 234 -3.07 3.08 -5.83
N LYS A 235 -2.78 2.06 -5.02
CA LYS A 235 -3.74 0.98 -4.73
C LYS A 235 -4.92 1.48 -3.90
N VAL A 236 -4.67 2.29 -2.87
CA VAL A 236 -5.73 2.86 -2.02
C VAL A 236 -6.70 3.69 -2.86
N TYR A 237 -6.19 4.50 -3.79
CA TYR A 237 -7.02 5.24 -4.74
C TYR A 237 -7.79 4.33 -5.69
N LEU A 238 -7.21 3.24 -6.19
CA LEU A 238 -7.96 2.28 -7.00
C LEU A 238 -9.11 1.64 -6.20
N ASP A 239 -8.85 1.22 -4.97
CA ASP A 239 -9.86 0.61 -4.10
C ASP A 239 -11.01 1.61 -3.84
N ALA A 240 -10.69 2.89 -3.62
CA ALA A 240 -11.68 3.96 -3.47
C ALA A 240 -12.50 4.18 -4.76
N ALA A 241 -11.84 4.11 -5.92
CA ALA A 241 -12.53 4.17 -7.22
C ALA A 241 -13.52 3.00 -7.37
N GLN A 242 -13.11 1.78 -7.02
CA GLN A 242 -13.97 0.60 -7.09
C GLN A 242 -15.21 0.75 -6.19
N VAL A 243 -15.04 1.26 -4.96
CA VAL A 243 -16.15 1.55 -4.05
C VAL A 243 -17.10 2.59 -4.65
N ALA A 244 -16.59 3.72 -5.12
CA ALA A 244 -17.41 4.79 -5.69
C ALA A 244 -18.20 4.29 -6.92
N ILE A 245 -17.53 3.60 -7.84
CA ILE A 245 -18.11 3.14 -9.10
C ILE A 245 -19.13 2.02 -8.87
N ALA A 246 -18.88 1.09 -7.93
CA ALA A 246 -19.82 0.03 -7.58
C ALA A 246 -21.19 0.56 -7.11
N HIS A 247 -21.21 1.77 -6.57
CA HIS A 247 -22.41 2.47 -6.09
C HIS A 247 -22.90 3.59 -7.02
N GLY A 248 -22.37 3.66 -8.24
CA GLY A 248 -22.80 4.56 -9.28
C GLY A 248 -22.21 5.98 -9.23
N ASP A 249 -21.24 6.24 -8.36
CA ASP A 249 -20.61 7.56 -8.21
C ASP A 249 -19.45 7.72 -9.22
N LEU A 250 -19.81 8.01 -10.48
CA LEU A 250 -18.84 8.14 -11.55
C LEU A 250 -17.96 9.40 -11.40
N ALA A 251 -18.48 10.47 -10.80
CA ALA A 251 -17.74 11.71 -10.54
C ALA A 251 -16.55 11.48 -9.60
N ARG A 252 -16.74 10.80 -8.47
CA ARG A 252 -15.62 10.44 -7.57
C ARG A 252 -14.78 9.33 -8.15
N GLY A 253 -15.43 8.33 -8.77
CA GLY A 253 -14.77 7.18 -9.38
C GLY A 253 -13.67 7.59 -10.37
N ARG A 254 -13.93 8.56 -11.26
CA ARG A 254 -12.91 9.05 -12.20
C ARG A 254 -11.73 9.73 -11.51
N ILE A 255 -11.96 10.54 -10.47
CA ILE A 255 -10.91 11.28 -9.78
C ILE A 255 -9.99 10.33 -9.01
N PHE A 256 -10.58 9.35 -8.32
CA PHE A 256 -9.81 8.30 -7.66
C PHE A 256 -8.99 7.47 -8.66
N ALA A 257 -9.60 7.05 -9.78
CA ALA A 257 -8.89 6.33 -10.83
C ALA A 257 -7.75 7.17 -11.44
N GLU A 258 -7.97 8.47 -11.66
CA GLU A 258 -6.93 9.39 -12.14
C GLU A 258 -5.75 9.46 -11.17
N ARG A 259 -5.99 9.63 -9.87
CA ARG A 259 -4.92 9.66 -8.85
C ARG A 259 -4.14 8.35 -8.80
N ALA A 260 -4.81 7.20 -8.90
CA ALA A 260 -4.17 5.89 -8.97
C ALA A 260 -3.24 5.78 -10.19
N VAL A 261 -3.73 6.16 -11.38
CA VAL A 261 -2.97 6.12 -12.63
C VAL A 261 -1.76 7.06 -12.59
N GLN A 262 -1.91 8.28 -12.05
CA GLN A 262 -0.78 9.20 -11.90
C GLN A 262 0.31 8.63 -10.98
N GLY A 263 -0.07 8.03 -9.84
CA GLY A 263 0.88 7.41 -8.93
C GLY A 263 1.64 6.23 -9.55
N TRP A 264 0.97 5.39 -10.35
CA TRP A 264 1.66 4.33 -11.11
C TRP A 264 2.52 4.86 -12.25
N ARG A 265 2.10 5.95 -12.92
CA ARG A 265 2.92 6.59 -13.94
C ARG A 265 4.22 7.13 -13.36
N ILE A 266 4.18 7.69 -12.16
CA ILE A 266 5.36 8.15 -11.41
C ILE A 266 6.27 6.96 -11.04
N SER A 267 5.69 5.92 -10.43
CA SER A 267 6.47 4.83 -9.82
C SER A 267 6.90 3.72 -10.80
N GLY A 268 6.24 3.60 -11.95
CA GLY A 268 6.47 2.55 -12.96
C GLY A 268 6.61 3.04 -14.40
N GLY A 269 6.30 4.31 -14.69
CA GLY A 269 6.24 4.86 -16.05
C GLY A 269 4.92 4.59 -16.77
N SER A 270 4.70 5.29 -17.88
CA SER A 270 3.45 5.21 -18.67
C SER A 270 3.22 3.86 -19.36
N ASP A 271 4.28 3.07 -19.54
CA ASP A 271 4.27 1.75 -20.15
C ASP A 271 4.12 0.62 -19.13
N CYS A 272 3.87 0.93 -17.84
CA CYS A 272 3.65 -0.11 -16.84
C CYS A 272 2.23 -0.68 -16.92
N GLN A 273 2.06 -1.95 -16.53
CA GLN A 273 0.81 -2.69 -16.67
C GLN A 273 -0.38 -1.97 -16.06
N ASN A 274 -0.23 -1.44 -14.84
CA ASN A 274 -1.33 -0.77 -14.14
C ASN A 274 -1.79 0.52 -14.86
N VAL A 275 -0.87 1.28 -15.47
CA VAL A 275 -1.26 2.47 -16.25
C VAL A 275 -2.06 2.04 -17.48
N ILE A 276 -1.56 1.07 -18.25
CA ILE A 276 -2.25 0.59 -19.46
C ILE A 276 -3.64 0.05 -19.13
N GLU A 277 -3.78 -0.70 -18.04
CA GLU A 277 -5.03 -1.33 -17.63
C GLU A 277 -6.06 -0.31 -17.12
N PHE A 278 -5.64 0.62 -16.27
CA PHE A 278 -6.56 1.50 -15.53
C PHE A 278 -6.68 2.92 -16.11
N GLU A 279 -5.89 3.31 -17.11
CA GLU A 279 -5.99 4.64 -17.73
C GLU A 279 -7.38 4.90 -18.31
N SER A 280 -7.98 3.89 -18.95
CA SER A 280 -9.34 3.97 -19.48
C SER A 280 -10.39 4.25 -18.40
N LEU A 281 -10.16 3.77 -17.16
CA LEU A 281 -11.08 3.93 -16.04
C LEU A 281 -11.20 5.40 -15.60
N SER A 282 -10.13 6.18 -15.71
CA SER A 282 -10.16 7.62 -15.44
C SER A 282 -11.05 8.39 -16.43
N GLN A 283 -11.23 7.86 -17.65
CA GLN A 283 -12.04 8.48 -18.70
C GLN A 283 -13.48 7.95 -18.72
N LYS A 284 -13.65 6.63 -18.53
CA LYS A 284 -14.93 5.94 -18.58
C LYS A 284 -15.07 4.98 -17.39
N PRO A 285 -15.32 5.50 -16.17
CA PRO A 285 -15.41 4.68 -14.97
C PRO A 285 -16.51 3.61 -15.04
N SER A 286 -17.56 3.86 -15.84
CA SER A 286 -18.66 2.92 -16.08
C SER A 286 -18.25 1.63 -16.81
N GLN A 287 -17.02 1.53 -17.32
CA GLN A 287 -16.47 0.29 -17.90
C GLN A 287 -16.04 -0.72 -16.84
N LEU A 288 -15.87 -0.30 -15.57
CA LEU A 288 -15.56 -1.22 -14.49
C LEU A 288 -16.71 -2.23 -14.34
N PRO A 289 -16.45 -3.55 -14.30
CA PRO A 289 -17.49 -4.57 -14.15
C PRO A 289 -18.36 -4.41 -12.90
N LEU A 290 -17.89 -3.70 -11.88
CA LEU A 290 -18.64 -3.42 -10.66
C LEU A 290 -19.73 -2.35 -10.85
N TYR A 291 -19.66 -1.55 -11.92
CA TYR A 291 -20.64 -0.48 -12.16
C TYR A 291 -22.05 -1.06 -12.34
N GLY A 292 -23.03 -0.43 -11.68
CA GLY A 292 -24.44 -0.80 -11.79
C GLY A 292 -24.92 -1.86 -10.80
N ILE A 293 -24.06 -2.41 -9.93
CA ILE A 293 -24.49 -3.28 -8.83
C ILE A 293 -25.38 -2.50 -7.86
N SER A 294 -25.01 -1.26 -7.55
CA SER A 294 -25.80 -0.33 -6.76
C SER A 294 -25.73 1.06 -7.39
N MET A 295 -26.80 1.84 -7.25
CA MET A 295 -26.89 3.21 -7.79
C MET A 295 -27.19 4.24 -6.71
N GLN A 296 -26.92 3.90 -5.43
CA GLN A 296 -27.26 4.77 -4.29
C GLN A 296 -26.49 6.11 -4.28
N TRP A 297 -25.34 6.19 -4.96
CA TRP A 297 -24.52 7.40 -5.06
C TRP A 297 -24.44 7.90 -6.50
N LYS A 298 -25.49 7.67 -7.29
CA LYS A 298 -25.52 7.97 -8.72
C LYS A 298 -25.05 9.41 -9.01
N THR A 299 -23.96 9.50 -9.76
CA THR A 299 -23.46 10.73 -10.38
C THR A 299 -22.96 10.39 -11.79
N THR A 300 -22.93 11.39 -12.65
CA THR A 300 -22.29 11.36 -13.96
C THR A 300 -20.84 11.85 -13.86
N VAL A 301 -20.03 11.55 -14.87
CA VAL A 301 -18.60 11.95 -14.89
C VAL A 301 -18.38 13.47 -14.88
N ASP A 302 -19.40 14.26 -15.24
CA ASP A 302 -19.33 15.72 -15.34
C ASP A 302 -19.80 16.43 -14.06
N GLU A 303 -20.34 15.69 -13.09
CA GLU A 303 -20.78 16.21 -11.79
C GLU A 303 -19.62 16.36 -10.77
N VAL A 304 -18.39 16.58 -11.28
CA VAL A 304 -17.23 16.94 -10.44
C VAL A 304 -17.31 18.44 -10.12
N PRO A 305 -17.33 18.85 -8.84
CA PRO A 305 -17.35 20.26 -8.47
C PRO A 305 -16.11 21.00 -8.96
N SER A 306 -16.28 22.13 -9.64
CA SER A 306 -15.19 22.93 -10.23
C SER A 306 -14.78 24.15 -9.40
N ALA A 307 -15.53 24.49 -8.35
CA ALA A 307 -15.40 25.74 -7.59
C ALA A 307 -15.24 25.52 -6.07
N LEU A 308 -14.70 24.38 -5.65
CA LEU A 308 -14.41 24.10 -4.24
C LEU A 308 -12.96 24.45 -3.91
N GLU A 309 -12.73 24.98 -2.72
CA GLU A 309 -11.39 25.11 -2.16
C GLU A 309 -10.76 23.71 -1.94
N PRO A 310 -9.42 23.57 -1.94
CA PRO A 310 -8.77 22.25 -1.90
C PRO A 310 -9.23 21.33 -0.77
N THR A 311 -9.44 21.87 0.44
CA THR A 311 -9.93 21.08 1.58
C THR A 311 -11.38 20.66 1.40
N GLU A 312 -12.23 21.55 0.89
CA GLU A 312 -13.64 21.24 0.62
C GLU A 312 -13.78 20.22 -0.51
N PHE A 313 -12.86 20.25 -1.48
CA PHE A 313 -12.78 19.26 -2.55
C PHE A 313 -12.43 17.88 -2.00
N GLU A 314 -11.45 17.76 -1.09
CA GLU A 314 -11.14 16.48 -0.43
C GLU A 314 -12.31 15.99 0.43
N ASP A 315 -12.98 16.89 1.16
CA ASP A 315 -14.15 16.52 1.95
C ASP A 315 -15.29 15.99 1.06
N TRP A 316 -15.53 16.63 -0.09
CA TRP A 316 -16.43 16.10 -1.10
C TRP A 316 -15.95 14.75 -1.62
N LEU A 317 -14.69 14.64 -2.04
CA LEU A 317 -14.14 13.44 -2.67
C LEU A 317 -14.26 12.21 -1.75
N TRP A 318 -13.94 12.36 -0.48
CA TRP A 318 -13.99 11.29 0.52
C TRP A 318 -15.35 11.15 1.24
N LYS A 319 -16.36 11.94 0.83
CA LYS A 319 -17.67 12.01 1.51
C LYS A 319 -17.55 12.24 3.02
N ARG A 320 -16.63 13.13 3.43
CA ARG A 320 -16.48 13.53 4.83
C ARG A 320 -17.68 14.35 5.26
N GLU A 321 -18.21 14.06 6.44
CA GLU A 321 -19.29 14.85 7.01
C GLU A 321 -18.73 16.22 7.43
N LYS A 322 -19.40 17.31 7.03
CA LYS A 322 -19.10 18.62 7.60
C LYS A 322 -19.41 18.54 9.09
N SER A 323 -18.40 18.74 9.95
CA SER A 323 -18.67 18.87 11.38
C SER A 323 -19.72 19.97 11.57
N PRO A 324 -20.81 19.71 12.32
CA PRO A 324 -21.78 20.76 12.59
C PRO A 324 -21.05 21.93 13.29
N PRO A 325 -21.42 23.18 13.00
CA PRO A 325 -20.79 24.34 13.64
C PRO A 325 -20.85 24.19 15.16
N SER A 326 -19.76 24.52 15.85
CA SER A 326 -19.65 24.38 17.30
C SER A 326 -20.86 25.04 17.99
N GLY A 327 -21.71 24.24 18.63
CA GLY A 327 -22.92 24.71 19.31
C GLY A 327 -24.25 24.28 18.66
N ALA A 328 -24.26 23.62 17.51
CA ALA A 328 -25.48 22.98 17.00
C ALA A 328 -25.82 21.76 17.88
N ARG A 329 -27.05 21.69 18.38
CA ARG A 329 -27.57 20.50 19.09
C ARG A 329 -27.57 19.32 18.10
N ALA A 330 -27.08 18.17 18.53
CA ALA A 330 -27.11 16.96 17.70
C ALA A 330 -28.55 16.66 17.27
N ASP A 331 -28.75 16.41 15.98
CA ASP A 331 -30.03 15.92 15.48
C ASP A 331 -30.16 14.45 15.89
N LEU A 332 -30.89 14.21 16.98
CA LEU A 332 -31.13 12.88 17.55
C LEU A 332 -31.94 11.95 16.63
N ARG A 333 -32.45 12.46 15.50
CA ARG A 333 -33.14 11.67 14.47
C ARG A 333 -32.27 11.40 13.25
N ASN A 334 -31.03 11.87 13.24
CA ASN A 334 -30.09 11.59 12.18
C ASN A 334 -29.64 10.12 12.27
N CYS A 335 -30.23 9.25 11.45
CA CYS A 335 -29.93 7.81 11.42
C CYS A 335 -28.50 7.47 10.95
N VAL A 336 -27.73 8.45 10.48
CA VAL A 336 -26.30 8.30 10.19
C VAL A 336 -25.46 8.45 11.47
N ILE A 337 -25.88 9.32 12.39
CA ILE A 337 -25.21 9.57 13.68
C ILE A 337 -25.76 8.64 14.79
N PHE A 338 -27.07 8.37 14.75
CA PHE A 338 -27.81 7.51 15.68
C PHE A 338 -28.48 6.38 14.91
N PRO A 339 -27.75 5.31 14.55
CA PRO A 339 -28.32 4.19 13.80
C PRO A 339 -29.48 3.53 14.53
N THR A 340 -30.37 2.90 13.77
CA THR A 340 -31.45 2.07 14.34
C THR A 340 -30.88 0.83 15.02
N PHE A 341 -31.69 0.14 15.82
CA PHE A 341 -31.26 -1.08 16.54
C PHE A 341 -30.60 -2.12 15.61
N ASN A 342 -31.15 -2.31 14.41
CA ASN A 342 -30.61 -3.22 13.40
C ASN A 342 -29.31 -2.72 12.72
N GLY A 343 -28.96 -1.45 12.93
CA GLY A 343 -27.71 -0.83 12.46
C GLY A 343 -26.62 -0.74 13.52
N LEU A 344 -26.86 -1.26 14.73
CA LEU A 344 -25.85 -1.41 15.78
C LEU A 344 -24.98 -2.65 15.52
N PRO A 345 -23.71 -2.66 15.95
CA PRO A 345 -22.86 -3.83 15.81
C PRO A 345 -23.38 -5.02 16.62
N ASP A 346 -23.30 -6.21 16.03
CA ASP A 346 -23.67 -7.49 16.67
C ASP A 346 -22.62 -7.88 17.73
N GLU A 347 -23.04 -8.51 18.83
CA GLU A 347 -22.16 -8.87 19.97
C GLU A 347 -20.99 -9.79 19.57
N GLY A 348 -21.08 -10.46 18.42
CA GLY A 348 -20.02 -11.31 17.86
C GLY A 348 -19.01 -10.61 16.93
N GLY A 349 -19.21 -9.34 16.58
CA GLY A 349 -18.40 -8.61 15.60
C GLY A 349 -17.55 -7.50 16.22
N VAL A 350 -16.23 -7.54 16.02
CA VAL A 350 -15.34 -6.43 16.43
C VAL A 350 -15.54 -5.25 15.48
N ASP A 351 -16.47 -4.36 15.82
CA ASP A 351 -16.72 -3.14 15.07
C ASP A 351 -15.76 -2.03 15.48
N LEU A 352 -14.72 -1.83 14.67
CA LEU A 352 -13.64 -0.86 14.91
C LEU A 352 -14.04 0.61 14.67
N ASP A 353 -15.28 0.87 14.23
CA ASP A 353 -15.85 2.22 14.21
C ASP A 353 -16.45 2.57 15.59
N PHE A 354 -16.70 1.54 16.41
CA PHE A 354 -17.38 1.64 17.70
C PHE A 354 -16.50 1.26 18.87
N TYR A 355 -15.46 0.44 18.70
CA TYR A 355 -14.64 -0.10 19.79
C TYR A 355 -13.13 0.03 19.56
N THR A 356 -12.40 0.33 20.65
CA THR A 356 -10.92 0.30 20.70
C THR A 356 -10.36 -1.11 20.95
N GLY A 357 -11.24 -2.11 21.13
CA GLY A 357 -10.94 -3.51 21.44
C GLY A 357 -12.21 -4.27 21.82
N PRO A 358 -12.14 -5.57 22.18
CA PRO A 358 -13.33 -6.40 22.41
C PRO A 358 -14.23 -5.96 23.58
N GLU A 359 -13.78 -5.04 24.45
CA GLU A 359 -14.51 -4.67 25.68
C GLU A 359 -14.66 -3.14 25.91
N SER A 360 -14.28 -2.26 24.97
CA SER A 360 -14.33 -0.80 25.23
C SER A 360 -14.71 0.04 24.02
N PRO A 361 -15.86 0.77 24.05
CA PRO A 361 -16.31 1.60 22.94
C PRO A 361 -15.67 3.00 22.89
N TYR A 362 -15.56 3.58 21.68
CA TYR A 362 -15.10 4.95 21.40
C TYR A 362 -16.08 6.04 21.88
N GLN A 363 -17.38 5.71 21.93
CA GLN A 363 -18.45 6.59 22.42
C GLN A 363 -19.40 5.79 23.33
N HIS A 364 -19.80 6.36 24.46
CA HIS A 364 -20.84 5.79 25.31
C HIS A 364 -22.22 6.06 24.68
N TRP A 365 -23.04 5.01 24.54
CA TRP A 365 -24.40 5.11 24.02
C TRP A 365 -25.38 5.26 25.18
N CYS A 366 -26.33 6.19 25.04
CA CYS A 366 -27.55 6.22 25.84
C CYS A 366 -28.70 5.73 24.98
N PHE A 367 -29.44 4.73 25.44
CA PHE A 367 -30.72 4.37 24.83
C PHE A 367 -31.69 5.54 25.00
N LEU A 368 -32.02 6.20 23.89
CA LEU A 368 -33.15 7.12 23.81
C LEU A 368 -34.31 6.36 23.18
N ALA A 369 -35.12 5.76 24.03
CA ALA A 369 -36.40 5.18 23.64
C ALA A 369 -37.51 6.19 23.98
N GLU A 370 -38.41 6.43 23.03
CA GLU A 370 -39.70 7.07 23.32
C GLU A 370 -40.62 5.99 23.89
N ILE A 371 -41.10 6.18 25.12
CA ILE A 371 -42.13 5.30 25.68
C ILE A 371 -43.45 5.68 25.02
N VAL A 372 -43.85 4.92 24.02
CA VAL A 372 -45.03 5.21 23.18
C VAL A 372 -46.34 4.66 23.75
N ASP A 373 -46.33 3.77 24.75
CA ASP A 373 -47.55 3.37 25.48
C ASP A 373 -47.25 2.69 26.82
N PHE A 374 -48.09 2.98 27.83
CA PHE A 374 -48.18 2.25 29.10
C PHE A 374 -49.57 1.61 29.19
N ASP A 375 -49.70 0.33 28.85
CA ASP A 375 -50.86 -0.45 29.28
C ASP A 375 -50.72 -0.77 30.77
N PHE A 376 -51.43 0.00 31.61
CA PHE A 376 -51.59 -0.33 33.01
C PHE A 376 -52.37 -1.64 33.12
N LEU A 377 -51.68 -2.75 33.38
CA LEU A 377 -52.32 -3.97 33.88
C LEU A 377 -52.94 -3.66 35.24
N THR A 378 -54.24 -3.35 35.26
CA THR A 378 -55.02 -3.28 36.49
C THR A 378 -55.02 -4.66 37.16
N PRO A 379 -54.72 -4.78 38.47
CA PRO A 379 -54.80 -6.06 39.16
C PRO A 379 -56.24 -6.53 39.16
N SER A 380 -56.52 -7.64 38.48
CA SER A 380 -57.77 -8.35 38.63
C SER A 380 -57.90 -8.80 40.09
N THR A 381 -59.00 -8.38 40.69
CA THR A 381 -59.45 -8.70 42.03
C THR A 381 -59.23 -10.17 42.38
N LEU A 382 -58.40 -10.43 43.40
CA LEU A 382 -58.43 -11.68 44.15
C LEU A 382 -59.83 -11.83 44.76
N GLY A 383 -60.65 -12.64 44.10
CA GLY A 383 -61.93 -13.12 44.61
C GLY A 383 -61.69 -14.13 45.72
N ASP A 384 -61.98 -13.68 46.93
CA ASP A 384 -62.14 -14.43 48.17
C ASP A 384 -63.02 -15.69 47.97
N LYS A 385 -62.48 -16.87 48.25
CA LYS A 385 -63.27 -18.07 48.57
C LYS A 385 -62.58 -18.88 49.66
N ARG A 386 -62.91 -18.56 50.91
CA ARG A 386 -63.03 -19.56 51.99
C ARG A 386 -64.42 -20.20 51.94
N ARG A 387 -64.47 -21.51 51.72
CA ARG A 387 -65.24 -22.47 52.54
C ARG A 387 -64.83 -23.89 52.18
#